data_AF-A0A8H6BVE4-F1
#
_entry.id   AF-A0A8H6BVE4-F1
#
_cell.length_a   1.000
_cell.length_b   1.000
_cell.length_c   1.000
_cell.angle_alpha   90.00
_cell.angle_beta   90.00
_cell.angle_gamma   90.00
#
_symmetry.space_group_name_H-M   'P 1'
#
loop_
_entity.id
_entity.type
_entity.pdbx_description
1 polymer ?
#
loop_
_entity_poly.entity_id
_entity_poly.type
_entity_poly.pdbx_seq_one_letter_code
_entity_poly.pdbx_strand_id
1 'polypeptide(L)'
;MASVARPAVAPSNATFKDKEKPQEVRKANILAARAVSDAIRTSLGPKGMDKMIRTKNGEIIISNDGATILKHMASCPDVEAGDGTTTVAILTGAFLGAAERLLSKGIHPTLIAESFQRAAQRSVEILLDMSYKISLDNREQLIRAATTSLSSKIVSQHSQLLAPLAVDSVLKVINEEEISSGPDETIMKKNVDLNDIRLIKKVGGTIDDTHLVNGMY
;
A
#
# COMPACT_ATOMS: atom_id res chain seq x y z
N MET A 1 -37.49 58.17 -42.40
CA MET A 1 -37.47 57.49 -41.09
C MET A 1 -37.41 55.99 -41.33
N ALA A 2 -36.26 55.37 -41.12
CA ALA A 2 -36.15 53.91 -41.06
C ALA A 2 -35.27 53.59 -39.84
N SER A 3 -35.90 52.92 -38.88
CA SER A 3 -35.39 52.54 -37.57
C SER A 3 -34.11 51.70 -37.68
N VAL A 4 -33.06 52.13 -36.98
CA VAL A 4 -31.77 51.45 -36.87
C VAL A 4 -31.93 50.19 -36.02
N ALA A 5 -31.82 49.01 -36.64
CA ALA A 5 -31.71 47.75 -35.92
C ALA A 5 -30.29 47.64 -35.29
N ARG A 6 -30.22 47.71 -33.96
CA ARG A 6 -28.99 47.41 -33.22
C ARG A 6 -28.63 45.93 -33.42
N PRO A 7 -27.35 45.58 -33.69
CA PRO A 7 -26.94 44.19 -33.69
C PRO A 7 -27.05 43.64 -32.26
N ALA A 8 -27.61 42.44 -32.12
CA ALA A 8 -27.69 41.72 -30.87
C ALA A 8 -26.28 41.45 -30.33
N VAL A 9 -25.96 42.04 -29.18
CA VAL A 9 -24.72 41.77 -28.45
C VAL A 9 -24.80 40.32 -27.97
N ALA A 10 -23.96 39.45 -28.53
CA ALA A 10 -23.78 38.09 -28.02
C ALA A 10 -23.45 38.16 -26.52
N PRO A 11 -23.99 37.26 -25.67
CA PRO A 11 -23.69 37.30 -24.25
C PRO A 11 -22.18 37.23 -24.09
N SER A 12 -21.61 38.23 -23.43
CA SER A 12 -20.24 38.18 -22.99
C SER A 12 -20.10 36.93 -22.13
N ASN A 13 -19.48 35.88 -22.69
CA ASN A 13 -19.03 34.69 -21.96
C ASN A 13 -17.87 35.08 -21.01
N ALA A 14 -18.05 36.13 -20.23
CA ALA A 14 -17.17 36.55 -19.16
C ALA A 14 -17.42 35.62 -17.95
N THR A 15 -17.19 34.33 -18.14
CA THR A 15 -16.83 33.47 -17.02
C THR A 15 -15.38 33.79 -16.72
N PHE A 16 -15.12 34.55 -15.66
CA PHE A 16 -13.77 34.87 -15.18
C PHE A 16 -12.91 33.59 -15.16
N LYS A 17 -11.88 33.56 -16.01
CA LYS A 17 -10.94 32.43 -16.15
C LYS A 17 -9.76 32.63 -15.20
N ASP A 18 -10.01 32.41 -13.91
CA ASP A 18 -8.94 32.05 -12.95
C ASP A 18 -8.81 30.52 -12.82
N LYS A 19 -9.34 29.76 -13.79
CA LYS A 19 -9.39 28.28 -13.79
C LYS A 19 -8.06 27.60 -14.14
N GLU A 20 -7.07 28.33 -14.63
CA GLU A 20 -5.77 27.75 -15.02
C GLU A 20 -4.95 27.33 -13.80
N LYS A 21 -4.91 28.16 -12.75
CA LYS A 21 -4.13 27.86 -11.52
C LYS A 21 -4.55 26.55 -10.86
N PRO A 22 -5.85 26.25 -10.63
CA PRO A 22 -6.25 24.96 -10.03
C PRO A 22 -5.98 23.75 -10.92
N GLN A 23 -6.06 23.91 -12.25
CA GLN A 23 -5.82 22.81 -13.18
C GLN A 23 -4.33 22.48 -13.28
N GLU A 24 -3.47 23.49 -13.27
CA GLU A 24 -2.02 23.34 -13.28
C GLU A 24 -1.52 22.72 -11.97
N VAL A 25 -2.03 23.17 -10.81
CA VAL A 25 -1.71 22.57 -9.50
C VAL A 25 -2.04 21.08 -9.46
N ARG A 26 -3.19 20.67 -10.02
CA ARG A 26 -3.56 19.25 -10.08
C ARG A 26 -2.59 18.43 -10.93
N LYS A 27 -2.18 18.97 -12.08
CA LYS A 27 -1.19 18.30 -12.95
C LYS A 27 0.17 18.19 -12.27
N ALA A 28 0.62 19.26 -11.61
CA ALA A 28 1.86 19.26 -10.84
C ALA A 28 1.85 18.20 -9.72
N ASN A 29 0.74 18.10 -8.98
CA ASN A 29 0.59 17.09 -7.92
C ASN A 29 0.60 15.66 -8.48
N ILE A 30 -0.11 15.41 -9.60
CA ILE A 30 -0.11 14.10 -10.26
C ILE A 30 1.31 13.74 -10.73
N LEU A 31 2.02 14.67 -11.34
CA LEU A 31 3.38 14.45 -11.82
C LEU A 31 4.34 14.13 -10.67
N ALA A 32 4.26 14.87 -9.56
CA ALA A 32 5.09 14.63 -8.38
C ALA A 32 4.80 13.25 -7.77
N ALA A 33 3.54 12.89 -7.58
CA ALA A 33 3.16 11.59 -7.03
C ALA A 33 3.58 10.43 -7.96
N ARG A 34 3.47 10.61 -9.29
CA ARG A 34 3.93 9.63 -10.27
C ARG A 34 5.45 9.44 -10.22
N ALA A 35 6.21 10.52 -10.07
CA ALA A 35 7.67 10.43 -9.93
C ALA A 35 8.10 9.59 -8.72
N VAL A 36 7.40 9.74 -7.58
CA VAL A 36 7.64 8.92 -6.39
C VAL A 36 7.29 7.45 -6.65
N SER A 37 6.14 7.18 -7.27
CA SER A 37 5.73 5.82 -7.69
C SER A 37 6.77 5.19 -8.62
N ASP A 38 7.30 5.93 -9.60
CA ASP A 38 8.29 5.43 -10.54
C ASP A 38 9.62 5.07 -9.88
N ALA A 39 10.04 5.82 -8.85
CA ALA A 39 11.22 5.48 -8.05
C ALA A 39 11.04 4.14 -7.31
N ILE A 40 9.85 3.90 -6.74
CA ILE A 40 9.51 2.70 -5.96
C ILE A 40 9.22 1.50 -6.86
N ARG A 41 8.77 1.72 -8.10
CA ARG A 41 8.38 0.67 -9.05
C ARG A 41 9.46 -0.39 -9.25
N THR A 42 10.72 0.00 -9.20
CA THR A 42 11.86 -0.90 -9.38
C THR A 42 12.13 -1.83 -8.20
N SER A 43 11.42 -1.67 -7.08
CA SER A 43 11.48 -2.54 -5.89
C SER A 43 10.30 -3.51 -5.82
N LEU A 44 9.37 -3.50 -6.79
CA LEU A 44 8.21 -4.39 -6.75
C LEU A 44 8.56 -5.84 -7.16
N GLY A 45 8.15 -6.79 -6.32
CA GLY A 45 8.17 -8.23 -6.61
C GLY A 45 9.50 -8.93 -6.26
N PRO A 46 9.61 -10.25 -6.53
CA PRO A 46 10.79 -11.04 -6.15
C PRO A 46 12.10 -10.64 -6.83
N LYS A 47 12.00 -9.93 -7.96
CA LYS A 47 13.15 -9.36 -8.69
C LYS A 47 13.31 -7.85 -8.41
N GLY A 48 12.60 -7.32 -7.43
CA GLY A 48 12.72 -5.95 -7.00
C GLY A 48 14.11 -5.67 -6.44
N MET A 49 14.67 -4.51 -6.78
CA MET A 49 15.97 -4.08 -6.27
C MET A 49 15.81 -3.30 -4.98
N ASP A 50 16.73 -3.53 -4.05
CA ASP A 50 16.81 -2.76 -2.81
C ASP A 50 17.25 -1.31 -3.08
N LYS A 51 16.76 -0.40 -2.24
CA LYS A 51 17.11 1.02 -2.29
C LYS A 51 18.01 1.36 -1.12
N MET A 52 19.19 1.89 -1.45
CA MET A 52 20.08 2.53 -0.49
C MET A 52 19.69 3.99 -0.36
N ILE A 53 19.28 4.40 0.83
CA ILE A 53 18.87 5.77 1.17
C ILE A 53 19.84 6.28 2.23
N ARG A 54 20.46 7.43 1.96
CA ARG A 54 21.27 8.15 2.96
C ARG A 54 20.42 9.25 3.60
N THR A 55 20.23 9.16 4.91
CA THR A 55 19.47 10.16 5.66
C THR A 55 20.27 11.45 5.83
N LYS A 56 19.60 12.53 6.25
CA LYS A 56 20.26 13.81 6.56
C LYS A 56 21.33 13.69 7.66
N ASN A 57 21.15 12.73 8.56
CA ASN A 57 22.05 12.48 9.68
C ASN A 57 23.25 11.61 9.28
N GLY A 58 23.35 11.19 8.02
CA GLY A 58 24.44 10.36 7.49
C GLY A 58 24.23 8.86 7.67
N GLU A 59 23.12 8.43 8.28
CA GLU A 59 22.75 7.02 8.38
C GLU A 59 22.39 6.45 7.00
N ILE A 60 22.85 5.24 6.71
CA ILE A 60 22.58 4.54 5.44
C ILE A 60 21.60 3.42 5.74
N ILE A 61 20.45 3.46 5.07
CA ILE A 61 19.38 2.46 5.20
C ILE A 61 19.25 1.77 3.85
N ILE A 62 19.30 0.44 3.84
CA ILE A 62 19.07 -0.38 2.65
C ILE A 62 17.75 -1.13 2.88
N SER A 63 16.76 -0.87 2.03
CA SER A 63 15.46 -1.53 2.15
C SER A 63 14.77 -1.72 0.80
N ASN A 64 14.02 -2.81 0.70
CA ASN A 64 13.07 -3.07 -0.38
C ASN A 64 11.66 -2.55 -0.06
N ASP A 65 11.37 -2.38 1.23
CA ASP A 65 10.02 -2.08 1.70
C ASP A 65 9.59 -0.67 1.31
N GLY A 66 8.47 -0.59 0.58
CA GLY A 66 7.90 0.66 0.12
C GLY A 66 7.53 1.62 1.25
N ALA A 67 7.07 1.11 2.40
CA ALA A 67 6.75 1.98 3.55
C ALA A 67 7.99 2.65 4.11
N THR A 68 9.07 1.89 4.34
CA THR A 68 10.35 2.44 4.80
C THR A 68 10.91 3.47 3.79
N ILE A 69 10.89 3.14 2.50
CA ILE A 69 11.35 4.05 1.43
C ILE A 69 10.52 5.35 1.44
N LEU A 70 9.19 5.24 1.49
CA LEU A 70 8.28 6.39 1.52
C LEU A 70 8.41 7.22 2.79
N LYS A 71 8.68 6.61 3.94
CA LYS A 71 8.88 7.33 5.21
C LYS A 71 10.08 8.26 5.12
N HIS A 72 11.18 7.80 4.52
CA HIS A 72 12.39 8.61 4.36
C HIS A 72 12.34 9.58 3.16
N MET A 73 11.56 9.28 2.12
CA MET A 73 11.44 10.13 0.93
C MET A 73 10.32 11.17 1.00
N ALA A 74 9.18 10.82 1.59
CA ALA A 74 7.93 11.60 1.53
C ALA A 74 7.32 11.90 2.92
N SER A 75 8.01 11.56 4.01
CA SER A 75 7.54 11.78 5.39
C SER A 75 6.12 11.26 5.64
N CYS A 76 5.78 10.11 5.04
CA CYS A 76 4.47 9.49 5.23
C CYS A 76 4.37 8.92 6.65
N PRO A 77 3.23 9.11 7.37
CA PRO A 77 2.98 8.42 8.64
C PRO A 77 3.04 6.90 8.46
N ASP A 78 3.35 6.17 9.54
CA ASP A 78 3.43 4.71 9.50
C ASP A 78 2.14 4.11 8.93
N VAL A 79 2.29 3.37 7.83
CA VAL A 79 1.20 2.72 7.14
C VAL A 79 0.91 1.41 7.90
N GLU A 80 -0.32 1.26 8.37
CA GLU A 80 -0.80 0.08 9.12
C GLU A 80 -0.76 -1.23 8.32
N ALA A 81 -0.57 -1.15 7.00
CA ALA A 81 -0.49 -2.30 6.11
C ALA A 81 0.88 -3.00 6.24
N GLY A 82 0.89 -4.22 6.78
CA GLY A 82 2.11 -5.01 6.97
C GLY A 82 2.74 -5.56 5.69
N ASP A 83 1.96 -5.78 4.62
CA ASP A 83 2.45 -6.22 3.30
C ASP A 83 1.77 -5.43 2.18
N GLY A 84 2.42 -5.35 1.01
CA GLY A 84 1.87 -4.68 -0.18
C GLY A 84 2.00 -3.15 -0.20
N THR A 85 2.75 -2.56 0.73
CA THR A 85 3.04 -1.10 0.81
C THR A 85 3.58 -0.55 -0.52
N THR A 86 4.51 -1.28 -1.14
CA THR A 86 5.08 -1.00 -2.48
C THR A 86 4.01 -1.03 -3.57
N THR A 87 3.13 -2.03 -3.55
CA THR A 87 2.06 -2.20 -4.56
C THR A 87 1.05 -1.07 -4.48
N VAL A 88 0.64 -0.66 -3.27
CA VAL A 88 -0.30 0.44 -3.06
C VAL A 88 0.24 1.75 -3.64
N ALA A 89 1.52 2.05 -3.41
CA ALA A 89 2.16 3.26 -3.95
C ALA A 89 2.16 3.26 -5.49
N ILE A 90 2.45 2.11 -6.11
CA ILE A 90 2.50 1.96 -7.56
C ILE A 90 1.10 2.04 -8.18
N LEU A 91 0.11 1.38 -7.58
CA LEU A 91 -1.28 1.47 -8.01
C LEU A 91 -1.80 2.91 -7.93
N THR A 92 -1.45 3.64 -6.86
CA THR A 92 -1.81 5.04 -6.71
C THR A 92 -1.22 5.89 -7.84
N GLY A 93 0.06 5.72 -8.16
CA GLY A 93 0.70 6.40 -9.29
C GLY A 93 0.03 6.07 -10.63
N ALA A 94 -0.33 4.81 -10.86
CA ALA A 94 -1.04 4.37 -12.06
C ALA A 94 -2.46 4.98 -12.17
N PHE A 95 -3.22 5.01 -11.07
CA PHE A 95 -4.55 5.63 -11.03
C PHE A 95 -4.49 7.14 -11.25
N LEU A 96 -3.51 7.83 -10.69
CA LEU A 96 -3.30 9.26 -10.94
C LEU A 96 -2.96 9.52 -12.42
N GLY A 97 -2.16 8.67 -13.05
CA GLY A 97 -1.90 8.74 -14.50
C GLY A 97 -3.16 8.47 -15.35
N ALA A 98 -4.04 7.56 -14.91
CA ALA A 98 -5.33 7.36 -15.55
C ALA A 98 -6.26 8.56 -15.37
N ALA A 99 -6.30 9.15 -14.17
CA ALA A 99 -7.06 10.35 -13.86
C ALA A 99 -6.59 11.54 -14.71
N GLU A 100 -5.29 11.70 -14.94
CA GLU A 100 -4.73 12.73 -15.81
C GLU A 100 -5.32 12.68 -17.23
N ARG A 101 -5.44 11.48 -17.81
CA ARG A 101 -6.05 11.26 -19.13
C ARG A 101 -7.55 11.56 -19.16
N LEU A 102 -8.24 11.42 -18.03
CA LEU A 102 -9.67 11.74 -17.92
C LEU A 102 -9.87 13.26 -17.73
N LEU A 103 -8.99 13.90 -16.97
CA LEU A 103 -8.96 15.35 -16.80
C LEU A 103 -8.65 16.07 -18.13
N SER A 104 -7.76 15.52 -18.96
CA SER A 104 -7.48 16.08 -20.29
C SER A 104 -8.68 16.00 -21.25
N LYS A 105 -9.61 15.07 -21.01
CA LYS A 105 -10.89 14.98 -21.73
C LYS A 105 -11.98 15.92 -21.19
N GLY A 106 -11.67 16.72 -20.17
CA GLY A 106 -12.60 17.68 -19.57
C GLY A 106 -13.58 17.09 -18.54
N ILE A 107 -13.33 15.87 -18.06
CA ILE A 107 -14.17 15.24 -17.02
C ILE A 107 -13.92 15.93 -15.68
N HIS A 108 -15.00 16.22 -14.93
CA HIS A 108 -14.89 16.85 -13.62
C HIS A 108 -14.19 15.92 -12.59
N PRO A 109 -13.20 16.39 -11.82
CA PRO A 109 -12.44 15.53 -10.90
C PRO A 109 -13.29 14.79 -9.87
N THR A 110 -14.36 15.41 -9.37
CA THR A 110 -15.29 14.77 -8.43
C THR A 110 -15.92 13.51 -9.02
N LEU A 111 -16.29 13.55 -10.31
CA LEU A 111 -16.87 12.40 -10.99
C LEU A 111 -15.85 11.26 -11.14
N ILE A 112 -14.57 11.61 -11.39
CA ILE A 112 -13.47 10.63 -11.44
C ILE A 112 -13.29 9.97 -10.07
N ALA A 113 -13.27 10.76 -8.99
CA ALA A 113 -13.13 10.26 -7.63
C ALA A 113 -14.27 9.31 -7.24
N GLU A 114 -15.53 9.70 -7.50
CA GLU A 114 -16.71 8.87 -7.23
C GLU A 114 -16.67 7.56 -8.04
N SER A 115 -16.27 7.64 -9.32
CA SER A 115 -16.14 6.47 -10.19
C SER A 115 -15.08 5.50 -9.69
N PHE A 116 -13.94 6.00 -9.22
CA PHE A 116 -12.88 5.17 -8.62
C PHE A 116 -13.36 4.51 -7.33
N GLN A 117 -14.11 5.20 -6.49
CA GLN A 117 -14.66 4.63 -5.26
C GLN A 117 -15.66 3.50 -5.56
N ARG A 118 -16.57 3.71 -6.51
CA ARG A 118 -17.51 2.67 -6.96
C ARG A 118 -16.80 1.46 -7.57
N ALA A 119 -15.76 1.69 -8.38
CA ALA A 119 -14.95 0.63 -8.97
C ALA A 119 -14.16 -0.15 -7.90
N ALA A 120 -13.62 0.54 -6.89
CA ALA A 120 -12.91 -0.08 -5.77
C ALA A 120 -13.83 -1.01 -4.98
N GLN A 121 -15.05 -0.56 -4.65
CA GLN A 121 -16.03 -1.39 -3.94
C GLN A 121 -16.36 -2.67 -4.72
N ARG A 122 -16.65 -2.55 -6.02
CA ARG A 122 -16.92 -3.73 -6.86
C ARG A 122 -15.70 -4.65 -6.99
N SER A 123 -14.49 -4.09 -7.01
CA SER A 123 -13.26 -4.88 -7.07
C SER A 123 -13.06 -5.69 -5.78
N VAL A 124 -13.40 -5.14 -4.62
CA VAL A 124 -13.36 -5.87 -3.34
C VAL A 124 -14.32 -7.05 -3.35
N GLU A 125 -15.54 -6.88 -3.85
CA GLU A 125 -16.52 -7.98 -3.98
C GLU A 125 -15.95 -9.12 -4.83
N ILE A 126 -15.37 -8.81 -5.99
CA ILE A 126 -14.75 -9.81 -6.88
C ILE A 126 -13.59 -10.53 -6.19
N LEU A 127 -12.76 -9.81 -5.43
CA LEU A 127 -11.64 -10.41 -4.69
C LEU A 127 -12.12 -11.35 -3.58
N LEU A 128 -13.23 -11.03 -2.91
CA LEU A 128 -13.85 -11.89 -1.91
C LEU A 128 -14.43 -13.16 -2.57
N ASP A 129 -15.08 -13.04 -3.72
CA ASP A 129 -15.62 -14.18 -4.48
C ASP A 129 -14.52 -15.11 -4.99
N MET A 130 -13.34 -14.57 -5.34
CA MET A 130 -12.18 -15.34 -5.76
C MET A 130 -11.36 -15.93 -4.59
N SER A 131 -11.64 -15.52 -3.35
CA SER A 131 -10.87 -15.91 -2.19
C SER A 131 -11.17 -17.34 -1.74
N TYR A 132 -10.15 -18.05 -1.26
CA TYR A 132 -10.29 -19.37 -0.67
C TYR A 132 -10.10 -19.28 0.84
N LYS A 133 -11.05 -19.85 1.60
CA LYS A 133 -10.94 -19.93 3.06
C LYS A 133 -9.86 -20.95 3.44
N ILE A 134 -8.99 -20.57 4.36
CA ILE A 134 -7.89 -21.39 4.89
C ILE A 134 -8.17 -21.66 6.37
N SER A 135 -8.00 -22.90 6.83
CA SER A 135 -8.04 -23.23 8.26
C SER A 135 -6.69 -22.91 8.91
N LEU A 136 -6.72 -22.47 10.18
CA LEU A 136 -5.52 -22.22 10.98
C LEU A 136 -4.72 -23.50 11.26
N ASP A 137 -5.39 -24.66 11.24
CA ASP A 137 -4.75 -25.97 11.43
C ASP A 137 -3.81 -26.32 10.25
N ASN A 138 -4.02 -25.69 9.09
CA ASN A 138 -3.22 -25.95 7.91
C ASN A 138 -1.92 -25.14 7.92
N ARG A 139 -0.98 -25.59 8.76
CA ARG A 139 0.35 -24.99 8.90
C ARG A 139 1.10 -24.88 7.57
N GLU A 140 0.95 -25.83 6.66
CA GLU A 140 1.65 -25.82 5.37
C GLU A 140 1.21 -24.63 4.50
N GLN A 141 -0.09 -24.35 4.44
CA GLN A 141 -0.61 -23.19 3.69
C GLN A 141 -0.13 -21.86 4.30
N LEU A 142 -0.07 -21.76 5.63
CA LEU A 142 0.46 -20.57 6.32
C LEU A 142 1.95 -20.35 6.01
N ILE A 143 2.76 -21.42 6.03
CA ILE A 143 4.19 -21.34 5.69
C ILE A 143 4.37 -20.93 4.23
N ARG A 144 3.58 -21.46 3.30
CA ARG A 144 3.64 -21.07 1.88
C ARG A 144 3.31 -19.58 1.70
N ALA A 145 2.31 -19.07 2.41
CA ALA A 145 1.96 -17.64 2.38
C ALA A 145 3.12 -16.77 2.92
N ALA A 146 3.65 -17.10 4.10
CA ALA A 146 4.78 -16.37 4.70
C ALA A 146 6.05 -16.42 3.83
N THR A 147 6.34 -17.59 3.24
CA THR A 147 7.47 -17.77 2.30
C THR A 147 7.32 -16.85 1.08
N THR A 148 6.10 -16.74 0.55
CA THR A 148 5.82 -15.86 -0.60
C THR A 148 6.06 -14.39 -0.26
N SER A 149 5.58 -13.92 0.89
CA SER A 149 5.81 -12.52 1.33
C SER A 149 7.29 -12.21 1.64
N LEU A 150 8.08 -13.21 2.05
CA LEU A 150 9.52 -13.03 2.29
C LEU A 150 10.37 -13.07 1.01
N SER A 151 9.83 -13.61 -0.08
CA SER A 151 10.60 -13.88 -1.32
C SER A 151 11.16 -12.64 -2.02
N SER A 152 10.59 -11.45 -1.78
CA SER A 152 11.09 -10.17 -2.32
C SER A 152 12.10 -9.47 -1.42
N LYS A 153 12.38 -10.00 -0.24
CA LYS A 153 13.30 -9.39 0.74
C LYS A 153 14.69 -9.98 0.62
N ILE A 154 15.69 -9.28 1.16
CA ILE A 154 17.09 -9.75 1.22
C ILE A 154 17.22 -11.12 1.93
N VAL A 155 16.28 -11.42 2.83
CA VAL A 155 16.20 -12.68 3.57
C VAL A 155 15.54 -13.83 2.79
N SER A 156 15.25 -13.64 1.50
CA SER A 156 14.57 -14.63 0.64
C SER A 156 15.30 -15.98 0.58
N GLN A 157 16.64 -15.97 0.65
CA GLN A 157 17.47 -17.18 0.70
C GLN A 157 17.26 -17.99 2.00
N HIS A 158 16.93 -17.31 3.08
CA HIS A 158 16.67 -17.90 4.41
C HIS A 158 15.16 -18.04 4.69
N SER A 159 14.31 -17.92 3.67
CA SER A 159 12.86 -17.99 3.81
C SER A 159 12.39 -19.33 4.39
N GLN A 160 13.11 -20.42 4.10
CA GLN A 160 12.83 -21.75 4.66
C GLN A 160 13.01 -21.82 6.19
N LEU A 161 13.91 -21.02 6.75
CA LEU A 161 14.09 -20.91 8.19
C LEU A 161 13.09 -19.91 8.78
N LEU A 162 13.01 -18.71 8.22
CA LEU A 162 12.25 -17.61 8.81
C LEU A 162 10.72 -17.77 8.68
N ALA A 163 10.22 -18.40 7.62
CA ALA A 163 8.77 -18.57 7.43
C ALA A 163 8.14 -19.48 8.50
N PRO A 164 8.68 -20.67 8.81
CA PRO A 164 8.23 -21.48 9.94
C PRO A 164 8.30 -20.72 11.26
N LEU A 165 9.40 -20.00 11.53
CA LEU A 165 9.55 -19.22 12.76
C LEU A 165 8.43 -18.18 12.93
N ALA A 166 8.10 -17.44 11.86
CA ALA A 166 7.03 -16.45 11.88
C ALA A 166 5.67 -17.09 12.14
N VAL A 167 5.36 -18.20 11.45
CA VAL A 167 4.10 -18.94 11.61
C VAL A 167 3.98 -19.50 13.02
N ASP A 168 5.02 -20.17 13.52
CA ASP A 168 5.01 -20.78 14.86
C ASP A 168 4.94 -19.74 15.98
N SER A 169 5.52 -18.55 15.79
CA SER A 169 5.41 -17.44 16.73
C SER A 169 3.98 -16.92 16.82
N VAL A 170 3.34 -16.72 15.67
CA VAL A 170 1.95 -16.23 15.61
C VAL A 170 0.97 -17.27 16.14
N LEU A 171 1.14 -18.55 15.79
CA LEU A 171 0.28 -19.64 16.29
C LEU A 171 0.33 -19.80 17.82
N LYS A 172 1.44 -19.44 18.47
CA LYS A 172 1.56 -19.48 19.94
C LYS A 172 0.88 -18.32 20.65
N VAL A 173 0.74 -17.18 19.98
CA VAL A 173 0.09 -15.98 20.53
C VAL A 173 -1.42 -16.04 20.28
N ILE A 174 -1.87 -16.77 19.25
CA ILE A 174 -3.28 -16.98 19.00
C ILE A 174 -3.88 -17.80 20.15
N ASN A 175 -4.74 -17.16 20.96
CA ASN A 175 -5.50 -17.81 22.01
C ASN A 175 -6.74 -18.49 21.41
N GLU A 176 -6.83 -19.83 21.52
CA GLU A 176 -7.99 -20.61 21.04
C GLU A 176 -9.29 -20.26 21.78
N GLU A 177 -9.22 -19.81 23.04
CA GLU A 177 -10.39 -19.44 23.86
C GLU A 177 -11.17 -18.24 23.29
N GLU A 178 -10.53 -17.37 22.50
CA GLU A 178 -11.18 -16.21 21.89
C GLU A 178 -11.91 -16.53 20.57
N ILE A 179 -11.76 -17.75 20.05
CA ILE A 179 -12.38 -18.20 18.80
C ILE A 179 -13.80 -18.74 19.06
N SER A 180 -14.13 -19.12 20.31
CA SER A 180 -15.36 -19.87 20.66
C SER A 180 -16.47 -19.10 21.40
N SER A 181 -16.34 -17.80 21.69
CA SER A 181 -17.36 -17.07 22.46
C SER A 181 -17.95 -15.85 21.73
N GLY A 182 -18.97 -16.10 20.90
CA GLY A 182 -19.86 -15.07 20.35
C GLY A 182 -20.97 -15.69 19.48
N PRO A 183 -22.27 -15.52 19.81
CA PRO A 183 -23.38 -16.16 19.12
C PRO A 183 -23.88 -15.35 17.91
N ASP A 184 -22.98 -14.78 17.12
CA ASP A 184 -23.32 -14.10 15.87
C ASP A 184 -22.18 -14.26 14.86
N GLU A 185 -22.51 -14.72 13.66
CA GLU A 185 -21.64 -15.02 12.51
C GLU A 185 -20.93 -13.79 11.90
N THR A 186 -20.55 -12.82 12.72
CA THR A 186 -19.57 -11.80 12.34
C THR A 186 -18.26 -12.18 13.00
N ILE A 187 -17.41 -12.88 12.23
CA ILE A 187 -16.03 -13.19 12.61
C ILE A 187 -15.32 -11.86 12.84
N MET A 188 -15.44 -11.32 14.06
CA MET A 188 -14.56 -10.32 14.63
C MET A 188 -13.22 -11.04 14.79
N LYS A 189 -12.46 -11.10 13.68
CA LYS A 189 -11.06 -11.50 13.68
C LYS A 189 -10.36 -10.56 14.66
N LYS A 190 -10.26 -10.95 15.92
CA LYS A 190 -9.44 -10.22 16.89
C LYS A 190 -8.04 -10.19 16.29
N ASN A 191 -7.54 -8.98 16.09
CA ASN A 191 -6.23 -8.74 15.53
C ASN A 191 -5.21 -9.33 16.51
N VAL A 192 -4.30 -10.17 16.02
CA VAL A 192 -3.21 -10.68 16.86
C VAL A 192 -2.35 -9.48 17.25
N ASP A 193 -2.18 -9.24 18.56
CA ASP A 193 -1.29 -8.17 19.00
C ASP A 193 0.16 -8.60 18.77
N LEU A 194 0.83 -7.90 17.85
CA LEU A 194 2.22 -8.16 17.52
C LEU A 194 3.17 -7.71 18.65
N ASN A 195 2.68 -6.95 19.63
CA ASN A 195 3.47 -6.56 20.80
C ASN A 195 3.87 -7.75 21.68
N ASP A 196 3.10 -8.84 21.64
CA ASP A 196 3.41 -10.07 22.38
C ASP A 196 4.61 -10.83 21.78
N ILE A 197 4.96 -10.54 20.52
CA ILE A 197 6.12 -11.12 19.84
C ILE A 197 7.30 -10.16 19.93
N ARG A 198 8.20 -10.41 20.89
CA ARG A 198 9.39 -9.57 21.09
C ARG A 198 10.55 -9.98 20.17
N LEU A 199 10.94 -9.07 19.29
CA LEU A 199 12.11 -9.24 18.41
C LEU A 199 13.37 -8.60 19.03
N ILE A 200 14.35 -9.42 19.43
CA ILE A 200 15.63 -8.94 19.96
C ILE A 200 16.71 -9.12 18.89
N LYS A 201 17.33 -8.01 18.48
CA LYS A 201 18.44 -8.01 17.52
C LYS A 201 19.76 -7.98 18.30
N LYS A 202 20.62 -8.97 18.08
CA LYS A 202 22.00 -8.96 18.59
C LYS A 202 22.97 -8.77 17.42
N VAL A 203 24.03 -8.00 17.66
CA VAL A 203 25.09 -7.79 16.68
C VAL A 203 26.03 -8.98 16.70
N GLY A 204 26.33 -9.54 15.53
CA GLY A 204 27.18 -10.73 15.36
C GLY A 204 26.38 -11.99 14.98
N GLY A 205 27.08 -13.01 14.49
CA GLY A 205 26.47 -14.24 13.95
C GLY A 205 25.97 -14.10 12.51
N THR A 206 25.25 -15.13 12.05
CA THR A 206 24.59 -15.20 10.75
C THR A 206 23.08 -15.23 10.89
N ILE A 207 22.34 -15.02 9.80
CA ILE A 207 20.87 -15.09 9.81
C ILE A 207 20.40 -16.50 10.20
N ASP A 208 21.19 -17.53 9.89
CA ASP A 208 20.88 -18.93 10.21
C ASP A 208 20.89 -19.24 11.71
N ASP A 209 21.55 -18.40 12.52
CA ASP A 209 21.59 -18.56 13.98
C ASP A 209 20.29 -18.09 14.67
N THR A 210 19.33 -17.58 13.88
CA THR A 210 18.04 -17.09 14.38
C THR A 210 17.15 -18.26 14.82
N HIS A 211 16.70 -18.23 16.07
CA HIS A 211 15.81 -19.24 16.64
C HIS A 211 14.69 -18.62 17.46
N LEU A 212 13.58 -19.34 17.56
CA LEU A 212 12.46 -18.97 18.42
C LEU A 212 12.75 -19.39 19.87
N VAL A 213 12.72 -18.43 20.79
CA VAL A 213 12.88 -18.68 22.22
C VAL A 213 11.49 -18.74 22.88
N ASN A 214 11.18 -19.86 23.52
CA ASN A 214 9.93 -20.02 24.26
C ASN A 214 10.14 -19.61 25.72
N GLY A 215 9.86 -18.33 26.03
CA GLY A 215 9.97 -17.79 27.38
C GLY A 215 10.32 -16.31 27.40
N MET A 216 10.32 -15.70 28.59
CA MET A 216 10.82 -14.34 28.77
C MET A 216 12.34 -14.34 28.82
N TYR A 217 12.93 -13.40 28.07
CA TYR A 217 14.34 -13.02 28.14
C TYR A 217 14.47 -11.58 28.64
#